data_AF-A0A6P0U184-F1
#
_entry.id   AF-A0A6P0U184-F1
#
_cell.length_a   1.000
_cell.length_b   1.000
_cell.length_c   1.000
_cell.angle_alpha   90.00
_cell.angle_beta   90.00
_cell.angle_gamma   90.00
#
_symmetry.space_group_name_H-M   'P 1'
#
loop_
_entity.id
_entity.type
_entity.pdbx_description
1 polymer ?
#
loop_
_entity_poly.entity_id
_entity_poly.type
_entity_poly.pdbx_seq_one_letter_code
_entity_poly.pdbx_strand_id
1 'polypeptide(L)' 'SNCGKKVKKELNIRTHCCPHCGIVIDRDWNAAINIKNRAVGPRRY' A
#
# COMPACT_ATOMS: atom_id res chain seq x y z
N SER A 1 -0.44 1.89 -0.12
CA SER A 1 -1.71 2.09 0.58
C SER A 1 -1.61 3.43 1.24
N ASN A 2 -2.61 4.30 1.14
CA ASN A 2 -2.46 5.67 1.64
C ASN A 2 -2.81 5.85 3.13
N CYS A 3 -3.31 4.80 3.79
CA CYS A 3 -3.84 4.88 5.16
C CYS A 3 -2.82 4.60 6.28
N GLY A 4 -1.55 4.32 5.94
CA GLY A 4 -0.47 4.10 6.92
C GLY A 4 -0.56 2.84 7.79
N LYS A 5 -1.66 2.08 7.71
CA LYS A 5 -1.88 0.88 8.54
C LYS A 5 -1.22 -0.36 7.94
N LYS A 6 -0.47 -1.10 8.76
CA LYS A 6 0.14 -2.38 8.39
C LYS A 6 -0.93 -3.48 8.39
N VAL A 7 -1.11 -4.14 7.25
CA VAL A 7 -1.99 -5.30 7.11
C VAL A 7 -1.10 -6.54 7.01
N LYS A 8 -1.21 -7.46 7.98
CA LYS A 8 -0.53 -8.76 7.94
C LYS A 8 -1.15 -9.63 6.84
N LYS A 9 -0.31 -10.30 6.05
CA LYS A 9 -0.71 -11.17 4.94
C LYS A 9 0.45 -12.12 4.63
N GLU A 10 0.12 -13.33 4.17
CA GLU A 10 1.11 -14.31 3.76
C GLU A 10 1.83 -13.90 2.46
N LEU A 11 3.01 -14.45 2.23
CA LEU A 11 3.83 -14.18 1.05
C LEU A 11 3.14 -14.57 -0.28
N ASN A 12 2.23 -15.55 -0.24
CA ASN A 12 1.46 -16.02 -1.40
C ASN A 12 0.36 -15.02 -1.84
N ILE A 13 -0.02 -14.07 -0.99
CA ILE A 13 -1.13 -13.15 -1.26
C ILE A 13 -0.64 -12.03 -2.20
N ARG A 14 -1.04 -12.15 -3.47
CA ARG A 14 -0.72 -11.18 -4.55
C ARG A 14 -1.62 -9.95 -4.52
N THR A 15 -2.86 -10.08 -4.05
CA THR A 15 -3.82 -8.97 -3.97
C THR A 15 -3.75 -8.29 -2.61
N HIS A 16 -3.48 -6.99 -2.60
CA HIS A 16 -3.61 -6.16 -1.40
C HIS A 16 -5.04 -5.66 -1.23
N CYS A 17 -5.78 -6.31 -0.32
CA CYS A 17 -7.03 -5.78 0.22
C CYS A 17 -6.75 -5.07 1.56
N CYS A 18 -7.05 -3.78 1.66
CA CYS A 18 -6.90 -3.03 2.91
C CYS A 18 -8.26 -2.87 3.60
N PRO A 19 -8.48 -3.48 4.78
CA PRO A 19 -9.75 -3.36 5.51
C PRO A 19 -9.96 -1.96 6.11
N HIS A 20 -8.92 -1.10 6.11
CA HIS A 20 -9.00 0.22 6.74
C HIS A 20 -9.35 1.35 5.78
N CYS A 21 -8.99 1.22 4.50
CA CYS A 21 -9.30 2.22 3.49
C CYS A 21 -10.01 1.63 2.26
N GLY A 22 -10.38 0.35 2.31
CA GLY A 22 -11.11 -0.34 1.24
C GLY A 22 -10.33 -0.57 -0.05
N ILE A 23 -9.03 -0.24 -0.10
CA ILE A 23 -8.25 -0.35 -1.34
C ILE A 23 -8.01 -1.82 -1.70
N VAL A 24 -8.28 -2.18 -2.95
CA VAL A 24 -8.05 -3.53 -3.49
C VAL A 24 -7.20 -3.38 -4.75
N ILE A 25 -5.91 -3.65 -4.65
CA ILE A 25 -4.94 -3.51 -5.75
C ILE A 25 -3.86 -4.59 -5.66
N ASP A 26 -3.11 -4.81 -6.74
CA ASP A 26 -1.94 -5.70 -6.71
C ASP A 26 -0.89 -5.23 -5.67
N ARG A 27 -0.28 -6.20 -4.98
CA ARG A 27 0.72 -5.95 -3.92
C ARG A 27 1.95 -5.21 -4.46
N ASP A 28 2.41 -5.56 -5.66
CA ASP A 28 3.63 -5.00 -6.24
C ASP A 28 3.37 -3.56 -6.70
N TRP A 29 2.17 -3.28 -7.25
CA TRP A 29 1.70 -1.91 -7.48
C TRP A 29 1.63 -1.10 -6.18
N ASN A 30 1.08 -1.69 -5.12
CA ASN A 30 1.03 -1.07 -3.81
C ASN A 30 2.41 -0.76 -3.23
N ALA A 31 3.40 -1.64 -3.46
CA ALA A 31 4.78 -1.45 -3.06
C ALA A 31 5.43 -0.29 -3.84
N ALA A 32 5.20 -0.20 -5.16
CA ALA A 32 5.69 0.90 -5.98
C ALA A 32 5.16 2.27 -5.49
N ILE A 33 3.87 2.36 -5.14
CA ILE A 33 3.29 3.58 -4.52
C ILE A 33 4.02 3.93 -3.22
N ASN A 34 4.25 2.94 -2.35
CA ASN A 34 4.92 3.17 -1.08
C ASN A 34 6.37 3.63 -1.27
N ILE A 35 7.10 3.07 -2.25
CA ILE A 35 8.47 3.49 -2.62
C ILE A 35 8.46 4.92 -3.15
N LYS A 36 7.56 5.24 -4.09
CA LYS A 36 7.39 6.60 -4.62
C LYS A 36 7.15 7.60 -3.49
N ASN A 37 6.20 7.33 -2.60
CA ASN A 37 5.87 8.23 -1.48
C ASN A 37 7.03 8.42 -0.51
N ARG A 38 7.92 7.42 -0.34
CA ARG A 38 9.16 7.59 0.44
C ARG A 38 10.19 8.45 -0.29
N ALA A 39 10.30 8.31 -1.61
CA ALA A 39 11.27 9.04 -2.42
C ALA A 39 10.91 10.52 -2.58
N VAL A 40 9.64 10.84 -2.85
CA VAL A 40 9.19 12.24 -3.04
C VAL A 40 8.68 12.91 -1.76
N GLY A 41 8.62 12.17 -0.64
CA GLY A 41 7.90 12.58 0.56
C GLY A 41 6.37 12.47 0.38
N PRO A 42 5.59 12.34 1.48
CA PRO A 42 4.14 12.43 1.37
C PRO A 42 3.79 13.77 0.74
N ARG A 43 2.88 13.80 -0.26
CA ARG A 43 2.37 15.05 -0.82
C ARG A 43 1.85 15.89 0.35
N ARG A 44 2.60 16.94 0.68
CA ARG A 44 2.18 17.99 1.60
C ARG A 44 1.20 18.85 0.81
N TYR A 45 -0.09 18.62 1.03
CA TYR A 45 -1.12 19.63 0.86
C TYR A 45 -1.62 19.96 2.26
#